data_AF-A0A7W1BRF5-F1
#
_entry.id   AF-A0A7W1BRF5-F1
#
_cell.length_a   1.000
_cell.length_b   1.000
_cell.length_c   1.000
_cell.angle_alpha   90.00
_cell.angle_beta   90.00
_cell.angle_gamma   90.00
#
_symmetry.space_group_name_H-M   'P 1'
#
loop_
_entity.id
_entity.type
_entity.pdbx_description
1 polymer ?
#
loop_
_entity_poly.entity_id
_entity_poly.type
_entity_poly.pdbx_seq_one_letter_code
_entity_poly.pdbx_strand_id
1 'polypeptide(L)'
;ALAGLPNAGKSSLLRRISNAKPKVADYPFTTLEPVLGIVDGPEERQLTIADVPGLIEGAADGAGLGHEFLAHLERARLLVHVVDASESDLEERFRTVDRELSAYGAGLDKRPQLVVLNKIDLLESRPSFELRDERIARVVSTSCATGAGIEELKRALFELCSPGASTPVVDESLPDFLEYRPKPRRGPRFRILRTDRGYRVVGTPPPAEELEDALRRAGVKPGVEVELEGESLEWQ
;
A
#
# COMPACT_ATOMS: atom_id res chain seq x y z
N ALA A 1 9.84 7.97 3.43
CA ALA A 1 9.27 8.63 2.24
C ALA A 1 9.94 9.98 2.05
N LEU A 2 10.20 10.40 0.81
CA LEU A 2 10.79 11.71 0.51
C LEU A 2 9.69 12.77 0.33
N ALA A 3 9.84 13.91 0.98
CA ALA A 3 8.99 15.09 0.84
C ALA A 3 9.87 16.33 0.67
N GLY A 4 9.38 17.37 -0.01
CA GLY A 4 10.20 18.54 -0.30
C GLY A 4 9.75 19.26 -1.56
N LEU A 5 9.87 20.59 -1.60
CA LEU A 5 9.39 21.44 -2.70
C LEU A 5 9.85 20.98 -4.10
N PRO A 6 9.19 21.46 -5.18
CA PRO A 6 9.68 21.26 -6.54
C PRO A 6 11.15 21.67 -6.66
N ASN A 7 11.91 20.92 -7.47
CA ASN A 7 13.34 21.16 -7.70
C ASN A 7 14.28 21.04 -6.48
N ALA A 8 13.81 20.66 -5.29
CA ALA A 8 14.68 20.37 -4.14
C ALA A 8 15.65 19.19 -4.39
N GLY A 9 15.41 18.41 -5.45
CA GLY A 9 16.28 17.32 -5.88
C GLY A 9 15.88 15.95 -5.32
N LYS A 10 14.62 15.75 -4.90
CA LYS A 10 14.08 14.47 -4.40
C LYS A 10 14.39 13.29 -5.32
N SER A 11 14.01 13.37 -6.59
CA SER A 11 14.21 12.26 -7.52
C SER A 11 15.69 12.05 -7.88
N SER A 12 16.51 13.10 -7.86
CA SER A 12 17.97 12.98 -8.00
C SER A 12 18.59 12.30 -6.79
N LEU A 13 18.13 12.63 -5.59
CA LEU A 13 18.54 12.00 -4.34
C LEU A 13 18.15 10.52 -4.34
N LEU A 14 16.89 10.21 -4.69
CA LEU A 14 16.39 8.84 -4.79
C LEU A 14 17.24 8.00 -5.74
N ARG A 15 17.53 8.50 -6.94
CA ARG A 15 18.39 7.81 -7.92
C ARG A 15 19.80 7.58 -7.41
N ARG A 16 20.33 8.50 -6.61
CA ARG A 16 21.72 8.42 -6.11
C ARG A 16 21.88 7.51 -4.90
N ILE A 17 20.87 7.45 -4.03
CA ILE A 17 20.89 6.55 -2.88
C ILE A 17 20.44 5.13 -3.24
N SER A 18 19.61 4.97 -4.28
CA SER A 18 19.10 3.68 -4.73
C SER A 18 20.16 2.89 -5.50
N ASN A 19 20.33 1.61 -5.15
CA ASN A 19 21.27 0.71 -5.83
C ASN A 19 20.72 0.15 -7.15
N ALA A 20 19.39 0.09 -7.29
CA ALA A 20 18.70 -0.22 -8.54
C ALA A 20 18.18 1.07 -9.20
N LYS A 21 17.98 1.06 -10.52
CA LYS A 21 17.22 2.11 -11.19
C LYS A 21 15.85 2.22 -10.51
N PRO A 22 15.46 3.39 -9.97
CA PRO A 22 14.16 3.55 -9.34
C PRO A 22 13.07 3.10 -10.30
N LYS A 23 12.15 2.28 -9.80
CA LYS A 23 11.04 1.76 -10.59
C LYS A 23 9.80 2.54 -10.23
N VAL A 24 9.03 2.86 -11.26
CA VAL A 24 7.66 3.31 -11.09
C VAL A 24 6.88 2.11 -10.56
N ALA A 25 6.16 2.30 -9.45
CA ALA A 25 5.41 1.23 -8.83
C ALA A 25 3.95 1.32 -9.25
N ASP A 26 3.51 0.32 -10.01
CA ASP A 26 2.14 0.18 -10.51
C ASP A 26 1.24 -0.34 -9.38
N TYR A 27 1.07 0.47 -8.32
CA TYR A 27 0.09 0.16 -7.30
C TYR A 27 -1.31 0.33 -7.90
N PRO A 28 -2.11 -0.74 -7.96
CA PRO A 28 -3.42 -0.66 -8.57
C PRO A 28 -4.24 0.41 -7.83
N PHE A 29 -5.02 1.18 -8.60
CA PHE A 29 -5.92 2.24 -8.11
C PHE A 29 -5.27 3.54 -7.59
N THR A 30 -3.95 3.72 -7.74
CA THR A 30 -3.32 5.02 -7.54
C THR A 30 -3.35 5.85 -8.82
N THR A 31 -3.68 7.15 -8.74
CA THR A 31 -3.64 8.08 -9.89
C THR A 31 -2.25 8.65 -10.16
N LEU A 32 -1.37 8.59 -9.15
CA LEU A 32 0.04 8.96 -9.25
C LEU A 32 0.89 7.79 -8.75
N GLU A 33 1.72 7.25 -9.63
CA GLU A 33 2.60 6.12 -9.32
C GLU A 33 3.84 6.65 -8.57
N PRO A 34 4.03 6.29 -7.28
CA PRO A 34 5.22 6.70 -6.56
C PRO A 34 6.46 6.05 -7.18
N VAL A 35 7.55 6.82 -7.25
CA VAL A 35 8.84 6.28 -7.69
C VAL A 35 9.50 5.64 -6.48
N LEU A 36 9.77 4.33 -6.56
CA LEU A 36 10.42 3.58 -5.49
C LEU A 36 11.90 3.34 -5.81
N GLY A 37 12.73 3.52 -4.79
CA GLY A 37 14.14 3.12 -4.78
C GLY A 37 14.41 2.13 -3.64
N ILE A 38 15.38 1.26 -3.87
CA ILE A 38 15.87 0.31 -2.85
C ILE A 38 17.28 0.74 -2.48
N VAL A 39 17.51 0.98 -1.20
CA VAL A 39 18.82 1.29 -0.64
C VAL A 39 19.28 0.09 0.16
N ASP A 40 20.42 -0.48 -0.22
CA ASP A 40 21.10 -1.50 0.57
C ASP A 40 21.94 -0.83 1.66
N GLY A 41 21.95 -1.47 2.83
CA GLY A 41 22.70 -1.04 3.98
C GLY A 41 23.58 -2.16 4.54
N PRO A 42 24.15 -1.95 5.73
CA PRO A 42 24.95 -2.97 6.39
C PRO A 42 24.08 -4.18 6.76
N GLU A 43 24.72 -5.36 6.81
CA GLU A 43 24.11 -6.62 7.27
C GLU A 43 22.92 -7.08 6.42
N GLU A 44 23.03 -6.93 5.09
CA GLU A 44 21.99 -7.33 4.11
C GLU A 44 20.63 -6.63 4.33
N ARG A 45 20.59 -5.56 5.14
CA ARG A 45 19.37 -4.78 5.36
C ARG A 45 19.06 -3.94 4.14
N GLN A 46 17.79 -3.88 3.78
CA GLN A 46 17.27 -3.05 2.70
C GLN A 46 16.22 -2.08 3.22
N LEU A 47 16.23 -0.86 2.69
CA LEU A 47 15.18 0.12 2.89
C LEU A 47 14.53 0.46 1.56
N THR A 48 13.20 0.45 1.55
CA THR A 48 12.41 1.00 0.46
C THR A 48 12.19 2.48 0.70
N ILE A 49 12.53 3.30 -0.29
CA ILE A 49 12.30 4.74 -0.28
C ILE A 49 11.33 5.06 -1.39
N ALA A 50 10.22 5.69 -1.03
CA ALA A 50 9.27 6.27 -1.99
C ALA A 50 9.54 7.76 -2.13
N ASP A 51 9.64 8.26 -3.36
CA ASP A 51 9.36 9.65 -3.69
C ASP A 51 7.84 9.83 -3.71
N VAL A 52 7.35 10.93 -3.16
CA VAL A 52 5.92 11.19 -3.05
C VAL A 52 5.55 12.28 -4.06
N PRO A 53 5.36 11.92 -5.35
CA PRO A 53 4.89 12.86 -6.35
C PRO A 53 3.47 13.33 -5.99
N GLY A 54 3.16 14.61 -6.24
CA GLY A 54 1.80 15.13 -6.13
C GLY A 54 1.33 15.60 -4.74
N LEU A 55 2.09 15.40 -3.65
CA LEU A 55 1.74 16.06 -2.37
C LEU A 55 1.84 17.59 -2.44
N ILE A 56 2.61 18.10 -3.41
CA ILE A 56 2.94 19.54 -3.57
C ILE A 56 2.33 20.10 -4.88
N GLU A 57 1.81 19.24 -5.74
CA GLU A 57 1.08 19.62 -6.95
C GLU A 57 -0.42 19.34 -6.72
N GLY A 58 -1.15 20.32 -6.17
CA GLY A 58 -2.62 20.29 -6.18
C GLY A 58 -3.33 19.55 -5.06
N ALA A 59 -2.65 19.15 -3.97
CA ALA A 59 -3.31 18.55 -2.80
C ALA A 59 -4.34 19.52 -2.14
N ALA A 60 -4.18 20.83 -2.33
CA ALA A 60 -5.11 21.85 -1.87
C ALA A 60 -6.41 21.95 -2.71
N ASP A 61 -6.42 21.46 -3.95
CA ASP A 61 -7.57 21.59 -4.87
C ASP A 61 -8.55 20.40 -4.82
N GLY A 62 -8.42 19.53 -3.81
CA GLY A 62 -9.34 18.41 -3.61
C GLY A 62 -9.23 17.30 -4.67
N ALA A 63 -8.17 17.31 -5.49
CA ALA A 63 -7.82 16.20 -6.36
C ALA A 63 -7.35 15.05 -5.48
N GLY A 64 -8.29 14.17 -5.12
CA GLY A 64 -8.06 13.03 -4.25
C GLY A 64 -6.89 12.16 -4.75
N LEU A 65 -5.72 12.36 -4.14
CA LEU A 65 -4.74 11.30 -3.94
C LEU A 65 -5.50 10.21 -3.17
N GLY A 66 -6.01 9.20 -3.89
CA GLY A 66 -6.98 8.25 -3.36
C GLY A 66 -6.59 7.67 -2.00
N HIS A 67 -7.59 7.22 -1.23
CA HIS A 67 -7.42 6.61 0.11
C HIS A 67 -6.36 5.49 0.14
N GLU A 68 -6.09 4.86 -1.00
CA GLU A 68 -5.07 3.82 -1.12
C GLU A 68 -3.65 4.38 -1.24
N PHE A 69 -3.40 5.51 -1.91
CA PHE A 69 -2.07 6.16 -1.93
C PHE A 69 -1.66 6.61 -0.52
N LEU A 70 -2.65 7.13 0.24
CA LEU A 70 -2.54 7.41 1.67
C LEU A 70 -2.07 6.19 2.47
N ALA A 71 -2.73 5.04 2.28
CA ALA A 71 -2.38 3.80 2.98
C ALA A 71 -0.93 3.34 2.71
N HIS A 72 -0.36 3.65 1.54
CA HIS A 72 1.05 3.34 1.24
C HIS A 72 2.02 4.30 1.94
N LEU A 73 1.67 5.57 2.08
CA LEU A 73 2.45 6.55 2.84
C LEU A 73 2.34 6.34 4.35
N GLU A 74 1.20 5.85 4.85
CA GLU A 74 1.01 5.51 6.27
C GLU A 74 2.00 4.44 6.76
N ARG A 75 2.55 3.62 5.86
CA ARG A 75 3.61 2.65 6.17
C ARG A 75 4.99 3.31 6.32
N ALA A 76 5.14 4.59 5.98
CA ALA A 76 6.40 5.30 6.13
C ALA A 76 6.76 5.43 7.62
N ARG A 77 7.87 4.80 7.98
CA ARG A 77 8.45 4.89 9.34
C ARG A 77 9.19 6.21 9.58
N LEU A 78 9.70 6.81 8.52
CA LEU A 78 10.53 8.01 8.52
C LEU A 78 10.12 8.90 7.35
N LEU A 79 9.93 10.19 7.62
CA LEU A 79 9.83 11.22 6.61
C LEU A 79 11.19 11.86 6.37
N VAL A 80 11.54 12.08 5.11
CA VAL A 80 12.81 12.69 4.70
C VAL A 80 12.49 13.99 3.98
N HIS A 81 12.68 15.11 4.66
CA HIS A 81 12.47 16.44 4.13
C HIS A 81 13.68 16.88 3.31
N VAL A 82 13.58 16.86 2.00
CA VAL A 82 14.60 17.35 1.08
C VAL A 82 14.38 18.85 0.88
N VAL A 83 15.32 19.65 1.36
CA VAL A 83 15.32 21.10 1.25
C VAL A 83 16.49 21.51 0.36
N ASP A 84 16.24 22.40 -0.59
CA ASP A 84 17.31 23.00 -1.40
C ASP A 84 18.10 23.99 -0.55
N ALA A 85 19.38 23.69 -0.29
CA ALA A 85 20.24 24.51 0.54
C ALA A 85 20.75 25.76 -0.19
N SER A 86 20.70 25.82 -1.52
CA SER A 86 21.13 27.01 -2.27
C SER A 86 20.10 28.14 -2.25
N GLU A 87 18.91 27.84 -1.76
CA GLU A 87 17.80 28.76 -1.66
C GLU A 87 17.77 29.45 -0.28
N SER A 88 17.09 30.59 -0.19
CA SER A 88 16.85 31.25 1.11
C SER A 88 15.74 30.56 1.92
N ASP A 89 15.69 30.91 3.21
CA ASP A 89 14.60 30.58 4.14
C ASP A 89 14.34 29.07 4.27
N LEU A 90 15.41 28.30 4.51
CA LEU A 90 15.38 26.84 4.60
C LEU A 90 14.31 26.33 5.57
N GLU A 91 14.18 26.98 6.72
CA GLU A 91 13.17 26.66 7.73
C GLU A 91 11.75 26.94 7.25
N GLU A 92 11.51 28.00 6.47
CA GLU A 92 10.18 28.29 5.94
C GLU A 92 9.80 27.33 4.82
N ARG A 93 10.77 26.93 3.99
CA ARG A 93 10.57 25.87 2.99
C ARG A 93 10.24 24.54 3.63
N PHE A 94 10.93 24.19 4.72
CA PHE A 94 10.58 23.04 5.54
C PHE A 94 9.16 23.15 6.10
N ARG A 95 8.80 24.29 6.72
CA ARG A 95 7.47 24.51 7.30
C ARG A 95 6.36 24.47 6.26
N THR A 96 6.63 24.92 5.05
CA THR A 96 5.68 24.84 3.93
C THR A 96 5.31 23.38 3.65
N VAL A 97 6.33 22.53 3.50
CA VAL A 97 6.13 21.09 3.26
C VAL A 97 5.50 20.42 4.48
N ASP A 98 5.88 20.79 5.70
CA ASP A 98 5.29 20.23 6.93
C ASP A 98 3.81 20.60 7.09
N ARG A 99 3.42 21.84 6.76
CA ARG A 99 2.01 22.27 6.72
C ARG A 99 1.20 21.49 5.69
N GLU A 100 1.76 21.24 4.51
CA GLU A 100 1.12 20.44 3.46
C GLU A 100 0.93 18.99 3.93
N LEU A 101 1.96 18.38 4.52
CA LEU A 101 1.87 17.04 5.09
C LEU A 101 0.83 16.94 6.22
N SER A 102 0.71 17.98 7.05
CA SER A 102 -0.29 18.05 8.12
C SER A 102 -1.70 18.22 7.55
N ALA A 103 -1.88 19.09 6.55
CA ALA A 103 -3.15 19.28 5.86
C ALA A 103 -3.63 18.01 5.13
N TYR A 104 -2.68 17.20 4.64
CA TYR A 104 -2.94 15.93 4.00
C TYR A 104 -3.46 14.86 4.99
N GLY A 105 -2.98 14.87 6.23
CA GLY A 105 -3.43 13.97 7.30
C GLY A 105 -2.68 12.63 7.34
N ALA A 106 -3.36 11.58 7.83
CA ALA A 106 -2.80 10.22 7.99
C ALA A 106 -1.64 10.09 9.00
N GLY A 107 -1.41 11.10 9.85
CA GLY A 107 -0.39 11.08 10.87
C GLY A 107 1.05 11.10 10.33
N LEU A 108 1.23 11.47 9.05
CA LEU A 108 2.55 11.65 8.44
C LEU A 108 3.34 12.74 9.16
N ASP A 109 2.66 13.84 9.47
CA ASP A 109 3.17 14.96 10.26
C ASP A 109 3.65 14.56 11.67
N LYS A 110 3.25 13.39 12.20
CA LYS A 110 3.71 12.92 13.51
C LYS A 110 4.90 11.97 13.45
N ARG A 111 5.32 11.58 12.24
CA ARG A 111 6.43 10.64 12.06
C ARG A 111 7.76 11.30 12.43
N PRO A 112 8.77 10.53 12.85
CA PRO A 112 10.15 11.00 12.88
C PRO A 112 10.54 11.58 11.52
N GLN A 113 11.30 12.67 11.55
CA GLN A 113 11.70 13.43 10.38
C GLN A 113 13.23 13.51 10.30
N LEU A 114 13.76 13.33 9.09
CA LEU A 114 15.15 13.57 8.73
C LEU A 114 15.19 14.72 7.74
N VAL A 115 15.89 15.80 8.07
CA VAL A 115 16.05 16.94 7.14
C VAL A 115 17.32 16.72 6.32
N VAL A 116 17.20 16.83 5.00
CA VAL A 116 18.29 16.72 4.04
C VAL A 116 18.45 18.06 3.34
N LEU A 117 19.53 18.76 3.67
CA LEU A 117 19.94 20.00 3.00
C LEU A 117 20.71 19.62 1.74
N ASN A 118 20.04 19.61 0.59
CA ASN A 118 20.61 19.19 -0.69
C ASN A 118 21.24 20.37 -1.45
N LYS A 119 22.05 20.08 -2.48
CA LYS A 119 22.75 21.06 -3.32
C LYS A 119 23.81 21.91 -2.61
N ILE A 120 24.47 21.35 -1.60
CA ILE A 120 25.56 22.06 -0.90
C ILE A 120 26.78 22.38 -1.78
N ASP A 121 26.86 21.76 -2.97
CA ASP A 121 27.86 22.10 -3.99
C ASP A 121 27.71 23.52 -4.56
N LEU A 122 26.54 24.14 -4.39
CA LEU A 122 26.27 25.51 -4.81
C LEU A 122 26.57 26.54 -3.71
N LEU A 123 26.99 26.10 -2.53
CA LEU A 123 27.23 26.96 -1.38
C LEU A 123 28.72 27.14 -1.12
N GLU A 124 29.10 28.36 -0.73
CA GLU A 124 30.47 28.68 -0.30
C GLU A 124 30.75 28.23 1.14
N SER A 125 29.70 28.09 1.95
CA SER A 125 29.79 27.70 3.36
C SER A 125 28.75 26.65 3.72
N ARG A 126 28.93 25.97 4.85
CA ARG A 126 27.97 24.95 5.29
C ARG A 126 26.64 25.63 5.66
N PRO A 127 25.50 25.14 5.14
CA PRO A 127 24.20 25.68 5.50
C PRO A 127 23.91 25.38 6.97
N SER A 128 23.27 26.34 7.65
CA SER A 128 22.69 26.18 8.98
C SER A 128 21.22 25.84 8.87
N PHE A 129 20.71 25.02 9.79
CA PHE A 129 19.29 24.76 9.95
C PHE A 129 19.00 24.70 11.44
N GLU A 130 18.30 25.71 11.96
CA GLU A 130 18.18 25.95 13.40
C GLU A 130 16.77 25.69 13.95
N LEU A 131 15.85 25.24 13.09
CA LEU A 131 14.49 24.91 13.51
C LEU A 131 14.51 23.81 14.57
N ARG A 132 13.96 24.12 15.74
CA ARG A 132 13.78 23.16 16.83
C ARG A 132 12.40 22.53 16.73
N ASP A 133 12.39 21.23 16.45
CA ASP A 133 11.19 20.40 16.42
C ASP A 133 11.56 19.00 16.92
N GLU A 134 10.80 18.46 17.87
CA GLU A 134 11.07 17.17 18.50
C GLU A 134 10.98 16.00 17.51
N ARG A 135 10.26 16.19 16.40
CA ARG A 135 10.15 15.20 15.32
C ARG A 135 11.42 15.14 14.48
N ILE A 136 12.20 16.23 14.42
CA ILE A 136 13.43 16.30 13.63
C ILE A 136 14.52 15.53 14.36
N ALA A 137 14.71 14.28 13.95
CA ALA A 137 15.68 13.38 14.57
C ALA A 137 17.11 13.69 14.13
N ARG A 138 17.30 14.20 12.91
CA ARG A 138 18.62 14.57 12.37
C ARG A 138 18.50 15.54 11.20
N VAL A 139 19.57 16.32 10.99
CA VAL A 139 19.79 17.14 9.79
C VAL A 139 21.08 16.66 9.13
N VAL A 140 21.05 16.42 7.82
CA VAL A 140 22.21 15.98 7.02
C VAL A 140 22.34 16.86 5.80
N SER A 141 23.57 17.25 5.47
CA SER A 141 23.89 18.05 4.29
C SER A 141 24.40 17.16 3.17
N THR A 142 23.86 17.30 1.96
CA THR A 142 24.20 16.44 0.82
C THR A 142 24.34 17.22 -0.49
N SER A 143 25.08 16.62 -1.42
CA SER A 143 25.09 17.05 -2.82
C SER A 143 24.85 15.85 -3.71
N CYS A 144 23.72 15.85 -4.43
CA CYS A 144 23.44 14.81 -5.41
C CYS A 144 24.40 14.87 -6.62
N ALA A 145 24.94 16.04 -6.94
CA ALA A 145 25.87 16.22 -8.05
C ALA A 145 27.24 15.61 -7.74
N THR A 146 27.79 15.93 -6.57
CA THR A 146 29.16 15.50 -6.19
C THR A 146 29.18 14.18 -5.43
N GLY A 147 28.10 13.83 -4.72
CA GLY A 147 28.04 12.67 -3.82
C GLY A 147 28.43 12.97 -2.38
N ALA A 148 28.80 14.22 -2.07
CA ALA A 148 29.06 14.64 -0.69
C ALA A 148 27.84 14.35 0.20
N GLY A 149 28.10 13.82 1.40
CA GLY A 149 27.06 13.53 2.41
C GLY A 149 26.15 12.33 2.13
N ILE A 150 26.26 11.66 0.97
CA ILE A 150 25.36 10.55 0.62
C ILE A 150 25.54 9.32 1.55
N GLU A 151 26.78 8.98 1.89
CA GLU A 151 27.05 7.86 2.80
C GLU A 151 26.68 8.17 4.26
N GLU A 152 26.68 9.45 4.64
CA GLU A 152 26.16 9.90 5.93
C GLU A 152 24.63 9.80 5.95
N LEU A 153 23.98 10.24 4.87
CA LEU A 153 22.53 10.10 4.69
C LEU A 153 22.10 8.63 4.77
N LYS A 154 22.76 7.72 4.04
CA LYS A 154 22.45 6.27 4.12
C LYS A 154 22.54 5.76 5.55
N ARG A 155 23.64 6.06 6.26
CA ARG A 155 23.81 5.67 7.66
C ARG A 155 22.68 6.21 8.55
N ALA A 156 22.34 7.49 8.42
CA ALA A 156 21.23 8.09 9.15
C ALA A 156 19.89 7.40 8.86
N LEU A 157 19.61 7.06 7.60
CA LEU A 157 18.39 6.34 7.22
C LEU A 157 18.30 4.97 7.92
N PHE A 158 19.39 4.19 7.95
CA PHE A 158 19.41 2.87 8.59
C PHE A 158 19.37 2.92 10.12
N GLU A 159 19.96 3.94 10.73
CA GLU A 159 19.88 4.18 12.18
C GLU A 159 18.46 4.56 12.59
N LEU A 160 17.83 5.48 11.87
CA LEU A 160 16.50 5.97 12.18
C LEU A 160 15.38 4.98 11.83
N CYS A 161 15.59 4.12 10.83
CA CYS A 161 14.63 3.07 10.44
C CYS A 161 14.89 1.71 11.11
N SER A 162 15.64 1.67 12.23
CA SER A 162 16.09 0.43 12.87
C SER A 162 14.91 -0.55 13.13
N PRO A 163 15.11 -1.87 12.99
CA PRO A 163 14.04 -2.89 13.06
C PRO A 163 13.19 -2.88 14.33
N GLY A 164 13.65 -2.25 15.43
CA GLY A 164 13.01 -2.31 16.75
C GLY A 164 11.82 -1.38 17.01
N ALA A 165 11.50 -0.42 16.14
CA ALA A 165 10.31 0.42 16.30
C ALA A 165 9.11 -0.25 15.62
N SER A 166 8.44 -1.14 16.34
CA SER A 166 7.26 -1.92 15.96
C SER A 166 6.87 -1.81 14.49
N THR A 167 7.32 -2.75 13.68
CA THR A 167 6.31 -3.35 12.81
C THR A 167 5.27 -3.88 13.80
N PRO A 168 3.96 -3.60 13.68
CA PRO A 168 3.03 -4.55 14.26
C PRO A 168 3.55 -5.89 13.73
N VAL A 169 3.94 -6.78 14.63
CA VAL A 169 4.07 -8.18 14.31
C VAL A 169 2.78 -8.44 13.56
N VAL A 170 2.88 -8.65 12.25
CA VAL A 170 1.81 -9.32 11.55
C VAL A 170 1.75 -10.58 12.34
N ASP A 171 0.74 -10.70 13.19
CA ASP A 171 0.52 -11.88 13.98
C ASP A 171 0.74 -13.02 12.99
N GLU A 172 1.76 -13.86 13.19
CA GLU A 172 1.94 -15.04 12.32
C GLU A 172 0.77 -16.01 12.53
N SER A 173 -0.22 -15.67 13.38
CA SER A 173 -1.57 -16.22 13.38
C SER A 173 -2.53 -15.60 12.35
N LEU A 174 -2.11 -14.63 11.51
CA LEU A 174 -2.86 -14.19 10.35
C LEU A 174 -2.47 -15.11 9.18
N PRO A 175 -3.39 -15.96 8.70
CA PRO A 175 -3.07 -16.86 7.59
C PRO A 175 -2.66 -16.06 6.35
N ASP A 176 -1.52 -16.45 5.79
CA ASP A 176 -1.02 -16.11 4.46
C ASP A 176 -2.18 -16.07 3.46
N PHE A 177 -2.46 -14.88 2.96
CA PHE A 177 -3.51 -14.61 1.98
C PHE A 177 -4.90 -15.09 2.44
N LEU A 178 -5.85 -14.16 2.54
CA LEU A 178 -7.18 -14.52 2.08
C LEU A 178 -7.06 -14.73 0.56
N GLU A 179 -6.54 -15.89 0.15
CA GLU A 179 -6.89 -16.47 -1.12
C GLU A 179 -8.42 -16.49 -1.06
N TYR A 180 -9.06 -15.56 -1.76
CA TYR A 180 -10.45 -15.68 -2.09
C TYR A 180 -10.55 -16.88 -3.03
N ARG A 181 -10.40 -18.08 -2.46
CA ARG A 181 -11.12 -19.24 -2.92
C ARG A 181 -12.53 -18.95 -2.47
N PRO A 182 -13.46 -18.56 -3.36
CA PRO A 182 -14.86 -18.72 -3.03
C PRO A 182 -14.99 -20.18 -2.57
N LYS A 183 -15.20 -20.39 -1.27
CA LYS A 183 -15.68 -21.69 -0.79
C LYS A 183 -16.88 -21.92 -1.69
N PRO A 184 -16.90 -22.98 -2.53
CA PRO A 184 -18.07 -23.24 -3.33
C PRO A 184 -19.21 -23.22 -2.31
N ARG A 185 -20.14 -22.25 -2.43
CA ARG A 185 -21.37 -22.29 -1.64
C ARG A 185 -21.82 -23.71 -1.83
N ARG A 186 -21.85 -24.50 -0.73
CA ARG A 186 -22.18 -25.92 -0.81
C ARG A 186 -23.38 -25.97 -1.74
N GLY A 187 -23.15 -26.53 -2.93
CA GLY A 187 -24.23 -26.65 -3.90
C GLY A 187 -25.36 -27.36 -3.18
N PRO A 188 -26.62 -27.14 -3.57
CA PRO A 188 -27.72 -27.90 -2.99
C PRO A 188 -27.32 -29.38 -3.02
N ARG A 189 -27.50 -30.09 -1.89
CA ARG A 189 -27.06 -31.49 -1.70
C ARG A 189 -27.61 -32.42 -2.79
N PHE A 190 -28.66 -31.98 -3.46
CA PHE A 190 -29.30 -32.60 -4.60
C PHE A 190 -29.64 -31.54 -5.67
N ARG A 191 -29.83 -31.98 -6.90
CA ARG A 191 -30.35 -31.18 -8.03
C ARG A 191 -31.48 -31.95 -8.69
N ILE A 192 -32.54 -31.26 -9.05
CA ILE A 192 -33.64 -31.82 -9.85
C ILE A 192 -33.39 -31.42 -11.31
N LEU A 193 -33.17 -32.41 -12.17
CA LEU A 193 -32.95 -32.23 -13.60
C LEU A 193 -34.22 -32.66 -14.34
N ARG A 194 -34.63 -31.90 -15.35
CA ARG A 194 -35.72 -32.30 -16.24
C ARG A 194 -35.18 -33.23 -17.31
N THR A 195 -35.82 -34.37 -17.51
CA THR A 195 -35.48 -35.36 -18.55
C THR A 195 -36.62 -35.48 -19.56
N ASP A 196 -36.41 -36.24 -20.62
CA ASP A 196 -37.42 -36.45 -21.67
C ASP A 196 -38.66 -37.21 -21.16
N ARG A 197 -38.53 -37.95 -20.05
CA ARG A 197 -39.60 -38.78 -19.45
C ARG A 197 -40.15 -38.23 -18.13
N GLY A 198 -39.54 -37.18 -17.57
CA GLY A 198 -39.98 -36.61 -16.30
C GLY A 198 -38.88 -35.81 -15.61
N TYR A 199 -38.53 -36.20 -14.39
CA TYR A 199 -37.50 -35.52 -13.60
C TYR A 199 -36.54 -36.54 -12.98
N ARG A 200 -35.28 -36.14 -12.80
CA ARG A 200 -34.26 -36.97 -12.14
C ARG A 200 -33.62 -36.17 -11.01
N VAL A 201 -33.58 -36.75 -9.83
CA VAL A 201 -32.92 -36.16 -8.66
C VAL A 201 -31.50 -36.72 -8.56
N VAL A 202 -30.50 -35.85 -8.62
CA VAL A 202 -29.08 -36.20 -8.60
C VAL A 202 -28.42 -35.61 -7.37
N GLY A 203 -27.77 -36.43 -6.56
CA GLY A 203 -27.10 -36.04 -5.31
C GLY A 203 -27.75 -36.71 -4.10
N THR A 204 -27.46 -36.23 -2.89
CA THR A 204 -28.06 -36.74 -1.65
C THR A 204 -29.42 -36.06 -1.44
N PRO A 205 -30.55 -36.76 -1.66
CA PRO A 205 -31.87 -36.17 -1.48
C PRO A 205 -32.12 -35.79 -0.01
N PRO A 206 -32.93 -34.76 0.26
CA PRO A 206 -33.35 -34.42 1.61
C PRO A 206 -34.40 -35.44 2.10
N PRO A 207 -34.81 -35.39 3.38
CA PRO A 207 -35.90 -36.21 3.89
C PRO A 207 -37.17 -36.06 3.02
N ALA A 208 -38.01 -37.10 2.98
CA ALA A 208 -39.16 -37.18 2.08
C ALA A 208 -39.99 -35.89 2.04
N GLU A 209 -40.37 -35.34 3.19
CA GLU A 209 -41.17 -34.11 3.32
C GLU A 209 -40.54 -32.89 2.61
N GLU A 210 -39.22 -32.70 2.72
CA GLU A 210 -38.50 -31.61 2.04
C GLU A 210 -38.33 -31.87 0.53
N LEU A 211 -38.25 -33.14 0.13
CA LEU A 211 -38.14 -33.55 -1.26
C LEU A 211 -39.46 -33.29 -2.01
N GLU A 212 -40.60 -33.53 -1.37
CA GLU A 212 -41.92 -33.24 -1.93
C GLU A 212 -42.08 -31.75 -2.26
N ASP A 213 -41.72 -30.89 -1.32
CA ASP A 213 -41.74 -29.43 -1.49
C ASP A 213 -40.76 -28.95 -2.55
N ALA A 214 -39.62 -29.63 -2.71
CA ALA A 214 -38.66 -29.32 -3.76
C ALA A 214 -39.16 -29.72 -5.16
N LEU A 215 -39.80 -30.88 -5.30
CA LEU A 215 -40.42 -31.34 -6.54
C LEU A 215 -41.61 -30.45 -6.94
N ARG A 216 -42.44 -30.05 -5.98
CA ARG A 216 -43.54 -29.11 -6.23
C ARG A 216 -43.03 -27.74 -6.69
N ARG A 217 -41.97 -27.21 -6.06
CA ARG A 217 -41.31 -25.96 -6.50
C ARG A 217 -40.62 -26.08 -7.86
N ALA A 218 -40.11 -27.25 -8.20
CA ALA A 218 -39.56 -27.54 -9.52
C ALA A 218 -40.64 -27.72 -10.61
N GLY A 219 -41.92 -27.77 -10.24
CA GLY A 219 -43.06 -27.87 -11.16
C GLY A 219 -43.39 -29.29 -11.60
N VAL A 220 -43.02 -30.30 -10.80
CA VAL A 220 -43.42 -31.70 -11.03
C VAL A 220 -44.92 -31.86 -10.74
N LYS A 221 -45.67 -32.45 -11.67
CA LYS A 221 -47.11 -32.71 -11.52
C LYS A 221 -47.36 -34.14 -11.06
N PRO A 222 -48.45 -34.41 -10.31
CA PRO A 222 -48.89 -35.78 -10.03
C PRO A 222 -49.01 -36.62 -11.31
N GLY A 223 -48.54 -37.86 -11.27
CA GLY A 223 -48.46 -38.81 -12.39
C GLY A 223 -47.20 -38.71 -13.27
N VAL A 224 -46.20 -37.89 -12.89
CA VAL A 224 -44.93 -37.77 -13.62
C VAL A 224 -43.87 -38.67 -13.00
N GLU A 225 -43.10 -39.37 -13.84
CA GLU A 225 -42.00 -40.23 -13.41
C GLU A 225 -40.84 -39.40 -12.84
N VAL A 226 -40.43 -39.69 -11.61
CA VAL A 226 -39.29 -39.09 -10.92
C VAL A 226 -38.28 -40.19 -10.59
N GLU A 227 -37.08 -40.05 -11.13
CA GLU A 227 -35.99 -40.98 -10.90
C GLU A 227 -35.13 -40.52 -9.71
N LEU A 228 -35.01 -41.38 -8.70
CA LEU A 228 -34.30 -41.15 -7.44
C LEU A 228 -33.29 -42.28 -7.23
N GLU A 229 -32.00 -41.95 -7.14
CA GLU A 229 -30.90 -42.91 -6.90
C GLU A 229 -30.88 -44.14 -7.84
N GLY A 230 -31.47 -44.02 -9.05
CA GLY A 230 -31.55 -45.09 -10.05
C GLY A 230 -32.85 -45.89 -10.05
N GLU A 231 -33.80 -45.56 -9.17
CA GLU A 231 -35.16 -46.11 -9.15
C GLU A 231 -36.16 -45.11 -9.72
N SER A 232 -37.04 -45.57 -10.61
CA SER A 232 -38.15 -44.78 -11.16
C SER A 232 -39.36 -44.86 -10.25
N LEU A 233 -39.84 -43.72 -9.76
CA LEU A 233 -41.03 -43.61 -8.93
C LEU A 233 -42.07 -42.73 -9.62
N GLU A 234 -43.35 -43.08 -9.50
CA GLU A 234 -44.43 -42.23 -9.99
C GLU A 234 -44.80 -41.21 -8.89
N TRP A 235 -44.68 -39.93 -9.21
CA TRP A 235 -44.97 -38.84 -8.28
C TRP A 235 -46.47 -38.71 -8.03
N GLN A 236 -46.93 -38.76 -6.77
CA GLN A 236 -48.35 -38.65 -6.38
C GLN A 236 -48.75 -37.23 -5.96
#